data_AF-A0A7S3LZG2-F1
#
_entry.id   AF-A0A7S3LZG2-F1
#
_cell.length_a   1.000
_cell.length_b   1.000
_cell.length_c   1.000
_cell.angle_alpha   90.00
_cell.angle_beta   90.00
_cell.angle_gamma   90.00
#
_symmetry.space_group_name_H-M   'P 1'
#
loop_
_entity.id
_entity.type
_entity.pdbx_description
1 polymer ?
#
loop_
_entity_poly.entity_id
_entity_poly.type
_entity_poly.pdbx_seq_one_letter_code
_entity_poly.pdbx_strand_id
1 'polypeptide(L)'
;MGDRLFEREMGYRMKNIKMLTSEEELCQEYLSKAMERLVKNQFKEKAEKATKALINCEVDIYTKENDLTEFRRQSEILSSRAREQGFDVELAKNIADTRNELTELKLKYIFELSADVHRADGFLEDQVYEVESWAANRNRVSEWRSDQYDERRHLNYKREILARRRAKRIAIGEERRRWAVLYYTSDGKPDKRRRPGRPWEASVFAGGEKAVYSGGSGVNLMAHIQKEKLARAGGSEFKMGSIKSVEQTLQQ
;
A
#
# COMPACT_ATOMS: atom_id res chain seq x y z
N MET A 1 -29.81 2.94 1.32
CA MET A 1 -29.52 3.98 0.32
C MET A 1 -30.46 3.77 -0.86
N GLY A 2 -31.18 4.82 -1.28
CA GLY A 2 -32.04 4.75 -2.47
C GLY A 2 -31.22 4.76 -3.75
N ASP A 3 -31.75 4.19 -4.84
CA ASP A 3 -31.00 4.00 -6.10
C ASP A 3 -30.46 5.32 -6.68
N ARG A 4 -31.25 6.41 -6.57
CA ARG A 4 -30.83 7.76 -7.00
C ARG A 4 -29.65 8.34 -6.21
N LEU A 5 -29.56 8.04 -4.91
CA LEU A 5 -28.45 8.49 -4.07
C LEU A 5 -27.17 7.74 -4.43
N PHE A 6 -27.30 6.43 -4.69
CA PHE A 6 -26.19 5.60 -5.13
C PHE A 6 -25.64 6.06 -6.48
N GLU A 7 -26.50 6.32 -7.46
CA GLU A 7 -26.09 6.82 -8.78
C GLU A 7 -25.37 8.17 -8.68
N ARG A 8 -25.87 9.09 -7.85
CA ARG A 8 -25.23 10.38 -7.61
C ARG A 8 -23.85 10.22 -6.97
N GLU A 9 -23.73 9.38 -5.95
CA GLU A 9 -22.45 9.11 -5.28
C GLU A 9 -21.44 8.47 -6.23
N MET A 10 -21.87 7.49 -7.03
CA MET A 10 -21.03 6.86 -8.04
C MET A 10 -20.59 7.84 -9.12
N GLY A 11 -21.49 8.71 -9.57
CA GLY A 11 -21.17 9.78 -10.53
C GLY A 11 -20.15 10.77 -9.97
N TYR A 12 -20.27 11.14 -8.69
CA TYR A 12 -19.29 11.99 -8.02
C TYR A 12 -17.91 11.33 -7.95
N ARG A 13 -17.84 10.07 -7.50
CA ARG A 13 -16.58 9.32 -7.42
C ARG A 13 -15.91 9.14 -8.77
N MET A 14 -16.68 8.87 -9.82
CA MET A 14 -16.14 8.78 -11.19
C MET A 14 -15.56 10.12 -11.67
N LYS A 15 -16.17 11.25 -11.31
CA LYS A 15 -15.61 12.58 -11.59
C LYS A 15 -14.30 12.80 -10.83
N ASN A 16 -14.24 12.43 -9.56
CA ASN A 16 -13.00 12.51 -8.77
C ASN A 16 -11.89 11.65 -9.36
N ILE A 17 -12.18 10.40 -9.73
CA ILE A 17 -11.20 9.51 -10.37
C ILE A 17 -10.67 10.13 -11.66
N LYS A 18 -11.56 10.72 -12.48
CA LYS A 18 -11.16 11.39 -13.73
C LYS A 18 -10.24 12.58 -13.46
N MET A 19 -10.57 13.42 -12.48
CA MET A 19 -9.76 14.56 -12.06
C MET A 19 -8.38 14.11 -11.55
N LEU A 20 -8.34 13.13 -10.64
CA LEU A 20 -7.08 12.59 -10.11
C LEU A 20 -6.22 11.94 -11.21
N THR A 21 -6.85 11.31 -12.20
CA THR A 21 -6.12 10.76 -13.35
C THR A 21 -5.46 11.87 -14.17
N SER A 22 -6.17 12.97 -14.45
CA SER A 22 -5.57 14.11 -15.17
C SER A 22 -4.48 14.82 -14.34
N GLU A 23 -4.61 14.87 -13.02
CA GLU A 23 -3.57 15.43 -12.14
C GLU A 23 -2.32 14.54 -12.09
N GLU A 24 -2.50 13.21 -12.09
CA GLU A 24 -1.38 12.26 -12.17
C GLU A 24 -0.65 12.36 -13.50
N GLU A 25 -1.38 12.46 -14.62
CA GLU A 25 -0.81 12.69 -15.95
C GLU A 25 0.01 13.98 -15.99
N LEU A 26 -0.53 15.07 -15.43
CA LEU A 26 0.18 16.34 -15.31
C LEU A 26 1.46 16.19 -14.47
N CYS A 27 1.39 15.53 -13.31
CA CYS A 27 2.58 15.27 -12.48
C CYS A 27 3.61 14.43 -13.24
N GLN A 28 3.17 13.45 -14.03
CA GLN A 28 4.04 12.62 -14.85
C GLN A 28 4.74 13.44 -15.94
N GLU A 29 4.03 14.35 -16.60
CA GLU A 29 4.64 15.24 -17.61
C GLU A 29 5.70 16.16 -16.99
N TYR A 30 5.42 16.76 -15.83
CA TYR A 30 6.39 17.61 -15.14
C TYR A 30 7.60 16.82 -14.64
N LEU A 31 7.37 15.62 -14.11
CA LEU A 31 8.43 14.71 -13.70
C LEU A 31 9.35 14.36 -14.89
N SER A 32 8.77 13.97 -16.03
CA SER A 32 9.52 13.68 -17.24
C SER A 32 10.34 14.89 -17.71
N LYS A 33 9.76 16.10 -17.74
CA LYS A 33 10.47 17.33 -18.09
C LYS A 33 11.59 17.67 -17.10
N ALA A 34 11.40 17.44 -15.80
CA ALA A 34 12.43 17.65 -14.79
C ALA A 34 13.59 16.65 -14.95
N MET A 35 13.28 15.37 -15.17
CA MET A 35 14.29 14.34 -15.45
C MET A 35 15.07 14.63 -16.74
N GLU A 36 14.40 15.07 -17.80
CA GLU A 36 15.05 15.47 -19.05
C GLU A 36 16.00 16.64 -18.85
N ARG A 37 15.60 17.66 -18.07
CA ARG A 37 16.48 18.79 -17.71
C ARG A 37 17.70 18.33 -16.92
N LEU A 38 17.51 17.45 -15.94
CA LEU A 38 18.59 16.88 -15.13
C LEU A 38 19.64 16.19 -16.02
N VAL A 39 19.18 15.35 -16.96
CA VAL A 39 20.05 14.60 -17.89
C VAL A 39 20.72 15.55 -18.89
N LYS A 40 19.95 16.43 -19.53
CA LYS A 40 20.45 17.35 -20.56
C LYS A 40 21.51 18.31 -20.04
N ASN A 41 21.34 18.81 -18.82
CA ASN A 41 22.27 19.77 -18.23
C ASN A 41 23.51 19.12 -17.59
N GLN A 42 23.53 17.79 -17.51
CA GLN A 42 24.64 16.99 -16.98
C GLN A 42 25.09 17.44 -15.58
N PHE A 43 24.16 17.84 -14.71
CA PHE A 43 24.50 18.37 -13.39
C PHE A 43 25.33 17.39 -12.57
N LYS A 44 25.01 16.09 -12.65
CA LYS A 44 25.77 15.03 -11.99
C LYS A 44 27.22 14.97 -12.48
N GLU A 45 27.44 15.01 -13.79
CA GLU A 45 28.80 14.98 -14.34
C GLU A 45 29.59 16.24 -13.97
N LYS A 46 28.93 17.40 -13.86
CA LYS A 46 29.56 18.66 -13.44
C LYS A 46 29.99 18.61 -11.98
N ALA A 47 29.12 18.13 -11.09
CA ALA A 47 29.45 17.89 -9.68
C ALA A 47 30.63 16.92 -9.56
N GLU A 48 30.56 15.76 -10.22
CA GLU A 48 31.66 14.78 -10.20
C GLU A 48 32.99 15.34 -10.73
N LYS A 49 32.96 16.17 -11.79
CA LYS A 49 34.16 16.82 -12.34
C LYS A 49 34.75 17.83 -11.35
N ALA A 50 33.90 18.63 -10.69
CA ALA A 50 34.34 19.59 -9.67
C ALA A 50 34.99 18.86 -8.48
N THR A 51 34.35 17.79 -7.98
CA THR A 51 34.88 16.98 -6.88
C THR A 51 36.21 16.32 -7.24
N LYS A 52 36.33 15.78 -8.46
CA LYS A 52 37.60 15.22 -8.95
C LYS A 52 38.69 16.27 -9.03
N ALA A 53 38.39 17.49 -9.49
CA ALA A 53 39.37 18.57 -9.54
C ALA A 53 39.85 18.97 -8.14
N LEU A 54 38.94 19.01 -7.16
CA LEU A 54 39.26 19.27 -5.75
C LEU A 54 40.18 18.18 -5.17
N ILE A 55 39.85 16.91 -5.38
CA ILE A 55 40.66 15.77 -4.91
C ILE A 55 42.05 15.78 -5.56
N ASN A 56 42.14 16.04 -6.87
CA ASN A 56 43.43 16.12 -7.55
C ASN A 56 44.31 17.24 -6.96
N CYS A 57 43.72 18.40 -6.68
CA CYS A 57 44.43 19.50 -6.03
C CYS A 57 44.88 19.16 -4.61
N GLU A 58 44.09 18.37 -3.86
CA GLU A 58 44.48 17.87 -2.54
C GLU A 58 45.70 16.96 -2.60
N VAL A 59 45.74 16.07 -3.60
CA VAL A 59 46.91 15.20 -3.85
C VAL A 59 48.15 16.05 -4.19
N ASP A 60 48.00 17.05 -5.05
CA ASP A 60 49.10 17.95 -5.41
C ASP A 60 49.64 18.73 -4.19
N ILE A 61 48.73 19.23 -3.33
CA ILE A 61 49.08 19.88 -2.06
C ILE A 61 49.89 18.91 -1.19
N TYR A 62 49.41 17.68 -1.01
CA TYR A 62 50.09 16.68 -0.19
C TYR A 62 51.48 16.34 -0.71
N THR A 63 51.64 16.17 -2.03
CA THR A 63 52.95 15.95 -2.66
C THR A 63 53.89 17.11 -2.38
N LYS A 64 53.44 18.36 -2.54
CA LYS A 64 54.26 19.55 -2.28
C LYS A 64 54.60 19.75 -0.81
N GLU A 65 53.72 19.36 0.10
CA GLU A 65 54.01 19.34 1.54
C GLU A 65 55.11 18.33 1.89
N ASN A 66 55.08 17.16 1.25
CA ASN A 66 56.12 16.16 1.41
C ASN A 66 57.47 16.66 0.86
N ASP A 67 57.48 17.27 -0.33
CA ASP A 67 58.69 17.88 -0.92
C ASP A 67 59.29 18.95 -0.01
N LEU A 68 58.45 19.83 0.55
CA LEU A 68 58.88 20.87 1.50
C LEU A 68 59.53 20.25 2.75
N THR A 69 58.95 19.16 3.25
CA THR A 69 59.46 18.45 4.44
C THR A 69 60.81 17.82 4.14
N GLU A 70 60.97 17.21 2.97
CA GLU A 70 62.23 16.63 2.52
C GLU A 70 63.31 17.70 2.29
N PHE A 71 62.99 18.85 1.68
CA PHE A 71 63.96 19.95 1.53
C PHE A 71 64.46 20.47 2.88
N ARG A 72 63.58 20.59 3.87
CA ARG A 72 63.98 20.99 5.23
C ARG A 72 64.90 19.96 5.87
N ARG A 73 64.55 18.67 5.75
CA ARG A 73 65.38 17.57 6.24
C ARG A 73 66.76 17.55 5.58
N GLN A 74 66.83 17.77 4.27
CA GLN A 74 68.11 17.85 3.54
C GLN A 74 68.96 19.03 4.00
N SER A 75 68.33 20.18 4.26
CA SER A 75 69.00 21.37 4.81
C SER A 75 69.64 21.09 6.18
N GLU A 76 68.96 20.32 7.05
CA GLU A 76 69.48 19.94 8.37
C GLU A 76 70.67 18.99 8.31
N ILE A 77 70.66 18.05 7.34
CA ILE A 77 71.67 16.97 7.22
C ILE A 77 72.86 17.40 6.35
N LEU A 78 72.87 18.63 5.83
CA LEU A 78 73.87 19.08 4.86
C LEU A 78 75.30 19.06 5.42
N SER A 79 76.20 18.40 4.69
CA SER A 79 77.63 18.36 5.03
C SER A 79 78.32 19.72 4.86
N SER A 80 79.39 19.98 5.62
CA SER A 80 80.12 21.25 5.54
C SER A 80 80.66 21.55 4.15
N ARG A 81 81.16 20.54 3.43
CA ARG A 81 81.64 20.67 2.04
C ARG A 81 80.52 21.09 1.08
N ALA A 82 79.30 20.57 1.27
CA ALA A 82 78.16 20.96 0.46
C ALA A 82 77.74 22.42 0.72
N ARG A 83 77.89 22.92 1.96
CA ARG A 83 77.66 24.35 2.25
C ARG A 83 78.68 25.25 1.57
N GLU A 84 79.96 24.88 1.58
CA GLU A 84 81.00 25.62 0.85
C GLU A 84 80.74 25.67 -0.66
N GLN A 85 80.02 24.69 -1.20
CA GLN A 85 79.59 24.63 -2.59
C GLN A 85 78.28 25.41 -2.89
N GLY A 86 77.64 26.00 -1.86
CA GLY A 86 76.45 26.84 -2.01
C GLY A 86 75.11 26.11 -2.03
N PHE A 87 75.07 24.80 -1.74
CA PHE A 87 73.83 24.02 -1.72
C PHE A 87 72.83 24.48 -0.64
N ASP A 88 73.30 25.14 0.41
CA ASP A 88 72.45 25.74 1.45
C ASP A 88 71.60 26.89 0.91
N VAL A 89 72.18 27.75 0.06
CA VAL A 89 71.48 28.85 -0.59
C VAL A 89 70.45 28.33 -1.59
N GLU A 90 70.81 27.29 -2.37
CA GLU A 90 69.89 26.66 -3.31
C GLU A 90 68.70 25.99 -2.60
N LEU A 91 68.95 25.25 -1.50
CA LEU A 91 67.87 24.66 -0.73
C LEU A 91 66.98 25.71 -0.06
N ALA A 92 67.54 26.79 0.47
CA ALA A 92 66.76 27.88 1.03
C ALA A 92 65.84 28.52 -0.02
N LYS A 93 66.33 28.68 -1.25
CA LYS A 93 65.52 29.15 -2.38
C LYS A 93 64.42 28.15 -2.73
N ASN A 94 64.73 26.86 -2.89
CA ASN A 94 63.76 25.82 -3.20
C ASN A 94 62.66 25.71 -2.13
N ILE A 95 63.00 25.86 -0.85
CA ILE A 95 62.05 25.90 0.26
C ILE A 95 61.11 27.11 0.13
N ALA A 96 61.64 28.29 -0.19
CA ALA A 96 60.83 29.50 -0.37
C ALA A 96 59.89 29.38 -1.58
N ASP A 97 60.41 28.91 -2.72
CA ASP A 97 59.64 28.73 -3.95
C ASP A 97 58.52 27.69 -3.74
N THR A 98 58.85 26.52 -3.17
CA THR A 98 57.86 25.47 -2.86
C THR A 98 56.80 25.95 -1.87
N ARG A 99 57.17 26.80 -0.91
CA ARG A 99 56.21 27.39 0.04
C ARG A 99 55.22 28.34 -0.66
N ASN A 100 55.70 29.12 -1.62
CA ASN A 100 54.84 30.01 -2.40
C ASN A 100 53.87 29.20 -3.27
N GLU A 101 54.38 28.21 -4.01
CA GLU A 101 53.56 27.28 -4.80
C GLU A 101 52.50 26.57 -3.93
N LEU A 102 52.90 26.07 -2.75
CA LEU A 102 51.98 25.43 -1.81
C LEU A 102 50.89 26.39 -1.33
N THR A 103 51.25 27.65 -1.09
CA THR A 103 50.28 28.68 -0.67
C THR A 103 49.29 28.96 -1.78
N GLU A 104 49.75 29.09 -3.03
CA GLU A 104 48.89 29.28 -4.19
C GLU A 104 47.93 28.10 -4.41
N LEU A 105 48.43 26.86 -4.30
CA LEU A 105 47.60 25.66 -4.40
C LEU A 105 46.54 25.60 -3.29
N LYS A 106 46.91 25.93 -2.05
CA LYS A 106 45.96 25.97 -0.93
C LYS A 106 44.91 27.06 -1.09
N LEU A 107 45.30 28.24 -1.57
CA LEU A 107 44.35 29.32 -1.87
C LEU A 107 43.37 28.91 -2.97
N LYS A 108 43.87 28.30 -4.06
CA LYS A 108 43.04 27.75 -5.13
C LYS A 108 42.07 26.68 -4.62
N TYR A 109 42.55 25.75 -3.80
CA TYR A 109 41.72 24.72 -3.19
C TYR A 109 40.57 25.33 -2.36
N ILE A 110 40.89 26.27 -1.46
CA ILE A 110 39.93 26.85 -0.53
C ILE A 110 38.94 27.76 -1.26
N PHE A 111 39.39 28.66 -2.13
CA PHE A 111 38.54 29.73 -2.64
C PHE A 111 37.91 29.44 -4.01
N GLU A 112 38.55 28.65 -4.84
CA GLU A 112 38.07 28.36 -6.19
C GLU A 112 37.39 27.00 -6.23
N LEU A 113 38.16 25.94 -5.95
CA LEU A 113 37.68 24.57 -6.14
C LEU A 113 36.58 24.20 -5.14
N SER A 114 36.71 24.56 -3.87
CA SER A 114 35.66 24.27 -2.88
C SER A 114 34.36 25.00 -3.21
N ALA A 115 34.45 26.27 -3.65
CA ALA A 115 33.29 27.06 -4.03
C ALA A 115 32.60 26.48 -5.26
N ASP A 116 33.36 25.99 -6.23
CA ASP A 116 32.82 25.37 -7.44
C ASP A 116 32.15 24.02 -7.15
N VAL A 117 32.70 23.21 -6.24
CA VAL A 117 32.03 21.99 -5.75
C VAL A 117 30.71 22.35 -5.09
N HIS A 118 30.71 23.28 -4.13
CA HIS A 118 29.48 23.68 -3.43
C HIS A 118 28.40 24.21 -4.37
N ARG A 119 28.78 25.01 -5.39
CA ARG A 119 27.83 25.47 -6.40
C ARG A 119 27.29 24.32 -7.25
N ALA A 120 28.16 23.43 -7.72
CA ALA A 120 27.76 22.31 -8.57
C ALA A 120 26.84 21.33 -7.82
N ASP A 121 27.15 21.05 -6.55
CA ASP A 121 26.33 20.22 -5.67
C ASP A 121 24.99 20.89 -5.38
N GLY A 122 24.97 22.18 -5.05
CA GLY A 122 23.72 22.91 -4.81
C GLY A 122 22.78 22.87 -6.02
N PHE A 123 23.29 23.07 -7.24
CA PHE A 123 22.48 22.92 -8.45
C PHE A 123 21.97 21.50 -8.67
N LEU A 124 22.78 20.48 -8.34
CA LEU A 124 22.35 19.09 -8.44
C LEU A 124 21.25 18.79 -7.43
N GLU A 125 21.43 19.20 -6.16
CA GLU A 125 20.47 19.02 -5.08
C GLU A 125 19.12 19.68 -5.41
N ASP A 126 19.12 20.94 -5.87
CA ASP A 126 17.90 21.65 -6.26
C ASP A 126 17.11 20.90 -7.34
N GLN A 127 17.82 20.34 -8.33
CA GLN A 127 17.20 19.62 -9.44
C GLN A 127 16.71 18.23 -9.03
N VAL A 128 17.47 17.53 -8.19
CA VAL A 128 17.03 16.24 -7.61
C VAL A 128 15.81 16.46 -6.74
N TYR A 129 15.80 17.50 -5.90
CA TYR A 129 14.66 17.87 -5.07
C TYR A 129 13.41 18.17 -5.90
N GLU A 130 13.55 18.89 -7.02
CA GLU A 130 12.44 19.14 -7.94
C GLU A 130 11.84 17.83 -8.48
N VAL A 131 12.69 16.89 -8.91
CA VAL A 131 12.28 15.57 -9.40
C VAL A 131 11.57 14.77 -8.30
N GLU A 132 12.15 14.72 -7.10
CA GLU A 132 11.59 14.01 -5.96
C GLU A 132 10.23 14.57 -5.53
N SER A 133 10.09 15.90 -5.52
CA SER A 133 8.84 16.58 -5.19
C SER A 133 7.72 16.21 -6.18
N TRP A 134 8.01 16.20 -7.48
CA TRP A 134 7.03 15.78 -8.49
C TRP A 134 6.71 14.29 -8.39
N ALA A 135 7.70 13.43 -8.13
CA ALA A 135 7.49 12.01 -7.92
C ALA A 135 6.62 11.73 -6.68
N ALA A 136 6.87 12.43 -5.57
CA ALA A 136 6.08 12.33 -4.35
C ALA A 136 4.62 12.78 -4.58
N ASN A 137 4.43 13.90 -5.29
CA ASN A 137 3.09 14.38 -5.65
C ASN A 137 2.35 13.38 -6.53
N ARG A 138 3.02 12.80 -7.53
CA ARG A 138 2.43 11.75 -8.37
C ARG A 138 1.99 10.54 -7.55
N ASN A 139 2.84 10.06 -6.65
CA ASN A 139 2.53 8.91 -5.80
C ASN A 139 1.32 9.20 -4.91
N ARG A 140 1.27 10.37 -4.28
CA ARG A 140 0.13 10.81 -3.46
C ARG A 140 -1.18 10.82 -4.26
N VAL A 141 -1.17 11.38 -5.47
CA VAL A 141 -2.37 11.41 -6.34
C VAL A 141 -2.78 10.00 -6.76
N SER A 142 -1.82 9.14 -7.06
CA SER A 142 -2.07 7.73 -7.41
C SER A 142 -2.72 6.95 -6.26
N GLU A 143 -2.22 7.14 -5.04
CA GLU A 143 -2.80 6.55 -3.82
C GLU A 143 -4.26 7.01 -3.63
N TRP A 144 -4.51 8.32 -3.69
CA TRP A 144 -5.87 8.86 -3.57
C TRP A 144 -6.81 8.31 -4.66
N ARG A 145 -6.30 8.13 -5.87
CA ARG A 145 -7.09 7.54 -6.96
C ARG A 145 -7.41 6.08 -6.66
N SER A 146 -6.46 5.31 -6.13
CA SER A 146 -6.69 3.93 -5.70
C SER A 146 -7.77 3.86 -4.61
N ASP A 147 -7.72 4.76 -3.63
CA ASP A 147 -8.73 4.84 -2.57
C ASP A 147 -10.13 5.10 -3.15
N GLN A 148 -10.24 5.99 -4.15
CA GLN A 148 -11.52 6.23 -4.83
C GLN A 148 -12.05 4.99 -5.57
N TYR A 149 -11.16 4.20 -6.18
CA TYR A 149 -11.53 2.92 -6.79
C TYR A 149 -11.99 1.90 -5.75
N ASP A 150 -11.33 1.85 -4.60
CA ASP A 150 -11.64 0.91 -3.52
C ASP A 150 -12.98 1.21 -2.88
N GLU A 151 -13.24 2.47 -2.54
CA GLU A 151 -14.54 2.89 -2.04
C GLU A 151 -15.66 2.58 -3.04
N ARG A 152 -15.43 2.83 -4.34
CA ARG A 152 -16.36 2.46 -5.40
C ARG A 152 -16.64 0.95 -5.42
N ARG A 153 -15.59 0.12 -5.34
CA ARG A 153 -15.73 -1.35 -5.28
C ARG A 153 -16.54 -1.78 -4.05
N HIS A 154 -16.24 -1.21 -2.88
CA HIS A 154 -16.94 -1.51 -1.64
C HIS A 154 -18.43 -1.14 -1.69
N LEU A 155 -18.79 -0.01 -2.28
CA LEU A 155 -20.19 0.41 -2.43
C LEU A 155 -20.97 -0.52 -3.35
N ASN A 156 -20.39 -0.89 -4.50
CA ASN A 156 -20.97 -1.89 -5.41
C ASN A 156 -21.21 -3.22 -4.69
N TYR A 157 -20.19 -3.72 -4.00
CA TYR A 157 -20.26 -4.97 -3.26
C TYR A 157 -21.35 -4.95 -2.18
N LYS A 158 -21.43 -3.86 -1.39
CA LYS A 158 -22.49 -3.68 -0.39
C LYS A 158 -23.88 -3.68 -1.04
N ARG A 159 -24.06 -3.01 -2.18
CA ARG A 159 -25.34 -2.97 -2.90
C ARG A 159 -25.74 -4.36 -3.39
N GLU A 160 -24.81 -5.12 -3.95
CA GLU A 160 -25.05 -6.49 -4.39
C GLU A 160 -25.47 -7.41 -3.24
N ILE A 161 -24.78 -7.35 -2.09
CA ILE A 161 -25.16 -8.15 -0.91
C ILE A 161 -26.60 -7.82 -0.50
N LEU A 162 -26.94 -6.53 -0.41
CA LEU A 162 -28.28 -6.10 -0.03
C LEU A 162 -29.34 -6.56 -1.04
N ALA A 163 -29.03 -6.49 -2.33
CA ALA A 163 -29.90 -6.99 -3.40
C ALA A 163 -30.12 -8.51 -3.28
N ARG A 164 -29.05 -9.30 -3.11
CA ARG A 164 -29.14 -10.76 -2.90
C ARG A 164 -29.96 -11.11 -1.66
N ARG A 165 -29.73 -10.41 -0.54
CA ARG A 165 -30.53 -10.60 0.70
C ARG A 165 -32.00 -10.24 0.50
N ARG A 166 -32.30 -9.18 -0.26
CA ARG A 166 -33.68 -8.81 -0.61
C ARG A 166 -34.33 -9.87 -1.48
N ALA A 167 -33.67 -10.30 -2.55
CA ALA A 167 -34.15 -11.34 -3.46
C ALA A 167 -34.43 -12.65 -2.71
N LYS A 168 -33.51 -13.08 -1.84
CA LYS A 168 -33.70 -14.27 -0.99
C LYS A 168 -34.94 -14.16 -0.10
N ARG A 169 -35.16 -13.01 0.54
CA ARG A 169 -36.37 -12.77 1.38
C ARG A 169 -37.65 -12.81 0.56
N ILE A 170 -37.65 -12.23 -0.64
CA ILE A 170 -38.80 -12.26 -1.55
C ILE A 170 -39.09 -13.70 -1.97
N ALA A 171 -38.08 -14.45 -2.41
CA ALA A 171 -38.22 -15.85 -2.81
C ALA A 171 -38.80 -16.73 -1.69
N ILE A 172 -38.25 -16.63 -0.46
CA ILE A 172 -38.79 -17.35 0.70
C ILE A 172 -40.23 -16.93 0.98
N GLY A 173 -40.56 -15.64 0.84
CA GLY A 173 -41.92 -15.13 1.01
C GLY A 173 -42.88 -15.68 -0.05
N GLU A 174 -42.46 -15.77 -1.30
CA GLU A 174 -43.24 -16.33 -2.40
C GLU A 174 -43.44 -17.84 -2.26
N GLU A 175 -42.40 -18.57 -1.88
CA GLU A 175 -42.51 -20.00 -1.53
C GLU A 175 -43.50 -20.20 -0.38
N ARG A 176 -43.38 -19.42 0.70
CA ARG A 176 -44.34 -19.49 1.82
C ARG A 176 -45.77 -19.19 1.39
N ARG A 177 -45.99 -18.24 0.47
CA ARG A 177 -47.33 -17.95 -0.08
C ARG A 177 -47.83 -19.06 -0.99
N ARG A 178 -46.96 -19.67 -1.80
CA ARG A 178 -47.29 -20.80 -2.70
C ARG A 178 -47.74 -22.03 -1.92
N TRP A 179 -47.06 -22.32 -0.81
CA TRP A 179 -47.37 -23.45 0.07
C TRP A 179 -48.36 -23.11 1.20
N ALA A 180 -48.86 -21.88 1.28
CA ALA A 180 -49.82 -21.49 2.29
C ALA A 180 -51.15 -22.20 2.03
N VAL A 181 -51.56 -23.06 2.96
CA VAL A 181 -52.90 -23.66 2.93
C VAL A 181 -53.91 -22.56 3.25
N LEU A 182 -54.73 -22.21 2.24
CA LEU A 182 -55.82 -21.24 2.38
C LEU A 182 -57.14 -21.99 2.55
N TYR A 183 -57.82 -21.69 3.65
CA TYR A 183 -59.19 -22.15 3.87
C TYR A 183 -60.16 -21.13 3.27
N TYR A 184 -61.20 -21.60 2.60
CA TYR A 184 -62.22 -20.78 1.99
C TYR A 184 -63.59 -21.11 2.59
N THR A 185 -64.44 -20.10 2.71
CA THR A 185 -65.85 -20.24 3.07
C THR A 185 -66.65 -20.80 1.89
N SER A 186 -67.89 -21.25 2.12
CA SER A 186 -68.82 -21.70 1.06
C SER A 186 -68.98 -20.68 -0.06
N ASP A 187 -68.82 -19.40 0.27
CA ASP A 187 -68.95 -18.27 -0.65
C ASP A 187 -67.65 -18.00 -1.45
N GLY A 188 -66.65 -18.88 -1.34
CA GLY A 188 -65.36 -18.77 -2.04
C GLY A 188 -64.42 -17.70 -1.48
N LYS A 189 -64.83 -16.95 -0.44
CA LYS A 189 -63.98 -15.95 0.22
C LYS A 189 -63.03 -16.61 1.23
N PRO A 190 -61.78 -16.13 1.38
CA PRO A 190 -60.84 -16.66 2.36
C PRO A 190 -61.40 -16.63 3.79
N ASP A 191 -61.38 -17.77 4.47
CA ASP A 191 -61.87 -17.92 5.84
C ASP A 191 -60.89 -17.26 6.82
N LYS A 192 -61.31 -16.12 7.37
CA LYS A 192 -60.52 -15.35 8.33
C LYS A 192 -60.40 -16.03 9.69
N ARG A 193 -61.19 -17.07 9.97
CA ARG A 193 -61.23 -17.78 11.25
C ARG A 193 -60.23 -18.93 11.34
N ARG A 194 -59.70 -19.42 10.20
CA ARG A 194 -58.67 -20.47 10.07
C ARG A 194 -57.35 -19.92 9.51
N ARG A 195 -56.82 -18.85 10.09
CA ARG A 195 -55.59 -18.22 9.57
C ARG A 195 -54.34 -19.03 9.91
N PRO A 196 -53.47 -19.34 8.93
CA PRO A 196 -52.16 -19.94 9.21
C PRO A 196 -51.34 -19.06 10.15
N GLY A 197 -50.72 -19.66 11.18
CA GLY A 197 -49.86 -18.96 12.14
C GLY A 197 -50.59 -18.19 13.25
N ARG A 198 -51.92 -18.25 13.32
CA ARG A 198 -52.71 -17.82 14.48
C ARG A 198 -53.55 -18.99 15.01
N PRO A 199 -53.83 -19.05 16.32
CA PRO A 199 -54.80 -20.01 16.84
C PRO A 199 -56.12 -19.89 16.08
N TRP A 200 -56.70 -21.01 15.65
CA TRP A 200 -58.01 -21.02 15.00
C TRP A 200 -59.09 -20.59 16.01
N GLU A 201 -60.14 -19.95 15.51
CA GLU A 201 -61.28 -19.60 16.36
C GLU A 201 -61.98 -20.88 16.89
N ALA A 202 -62.36 -20.86 18.16
CA ALA A 202 -62.94 -22.02 18.86
C ALA A 202 -64.16 -22.63 18.14
N SER A 203 -64.95 -21.78 17.47
CA SER A 203 -66.15 -22.17 16.72
C SER A 203 -65.87 -22.99 15.46
N VAL A 204 -64.59 -23.15 15.09
CA VAL A 204 -64.17 -23.69 13.80
C VAL A 204 -63.48 -25.04 13.94
N PHE A 205 -63.10 -25.41 15.15
CA PHE A 205 -62.74 -26.78 15.45
C PHE A 205 -63.94 -27.67 15.17
N ALA A 206 -63.67 -28.84 14.60
CA ALA A 206 -64.67 -29.88 14.51
C ALA A 206 -65.14 -30.15 15.95
N GLY A 207 -66.42 -29.93 16.25
CA GLY A 207 -66.99 -30.23 17.56
C GLY A 207 -66.71 -31.70 17.95
N GLY A 208 -66.90 -32.04 19.23
CA GLY A 208 -66.50 -33.35 19.78
C GLY A 208 -67.00 -34.59 19.00
N GLU A 209 -68.07 -34.45 18.20
CA GLU A 209 -68.63 -35.51 17.34
C GLU A 209 -67.80 -35.81 16.08
N LYS A 210 -66.91 -34.89 15.65
CA LYS A 210 -66.02 -35.05 14.49
C LYS A 210 -64.56 -34.94 14.89
N ALA A 211 -64.20 -35.54 16.03
CA ALA A 211 -62.81 -35.79 16.36
C ALA A 211 -62.21 -36.67 15.25
N VAL A 212 -61.48 -36.04 14.33
CA VAL A 212 -60.57 -36.75 13.45
C VAL A 212 -59.65 -37.54 14.38
N TYR A 213 -59.66 -38.86 14.27
CA TYR A 213 -58.74 -39.73 14.98
C TYR A 213 -57.30 -39.33 14.60
N SER A 214 -56.71 -38.41 15.35
CA SER A 214 -55.28 -38.26 15.40
C SER A 214 -54.79 -39.44 16.21
N GLY A 215 -54.04 -40.37 15.61
CA GLY A 215 -53.36 -41.48 16.29
C GLY A 215 -52.25 -41.01 17.25
N GLY A 216 -52.48 -39.94 18.00
CA GLY A 216 -51.51 -39.14 18.73
C GLY A 216 -51.29 -39.55 20.18
N SER A 217 -51.75 -40.72 20.63
CA SER A 217 -51.41 -41.23 21.97
C SER A 217 -50.59 -42.52 21.97
N GLY A 218 -50.15 -43.02 20.81
CA GLY A 218 -49.39 -44.27 20.74
C GLY A 218 -48.42 -44.43 19.57
N VAL A 219 -48.46 -43.54 18.56
CA VAL A 219 -47.51 -43.61 17.45
C VAL A 219 -46.25 -42.83 17.81
N ASN A 220 -45.28 -43.55 18.37
CA ASN A 220 -43.96 -43.01 18.63
C ASN A 220 -43.22 -42.80 17.29
N LEU A 221 -43.21 -41.56 16.78
CA LEU A 221 -42.51 -41.17 15.54
C LEU A 221 -40.99 -41.46 15.61
N MET A 222 -40.43 -41.69 16.80
CA MET A 222 -39.03 -42.06 17.01
C MET A 222 -38.78 -43.58 16.94
N ALA A 223 -39.82 -44.41 16.79
CA ALA A 223 -39.68 -45.87 16.73
C ALA A 223 -38.81 -46.32 15.55
N HIS A 224 -38.85 -45.59 14.42
CA HIS A 224 -38.04 -45.92 13.24
C HIS A 224 -36.55 -45.61 13.45
N ILE A 225 -36.25 -44.51 14.18
CA ILE A 225 -34.89 -44.09 14.52
C ILE A 225 -34.28 -45.01 15.59
N GLN A 226 -35.09 -45.52 16.53
CA GLN A 226 -34.66 -46.52 17.50
C GLN A 226 -34.39 -47.88 16.84
N LYS A 227 -35.20 -48.31 15.87
CA LYS A 227 -34.96 -49.53 15.08
C LYS A 227 -33.66 -49.44 14.29
N GLU A 228 -33.35 -48.31 13.66
CA GLU A 228 -32.06 -48.12 12.96
C GLU A 228 -30.86 -48.07 13.90
N LYS A 229 -30.99 -47.46 15.10
CA LYS A 229 -29.92 -47.47 16.11
C LYS A 229 -29.65 -48.87 16.67
N LEU A 230 -30.70 -49.67 16.89
CA LEU A 230 -30.57 -51.07 17.33
C LEU A 230 -30.02 -51.97 16.23
N ALA A 231 -30.39 -51.75 14.96
CA ALA A 231 -29.83 -52.46 13.81
C ALA A 231 -28.34 -52.11 13.57
N ARG A 232 -27.93 -50.86 13.86
CA ARG A 232 -26.52 -50.44 13.79
C ARG A 232 -25.69 -50.85 15.01
N ALA A 233 -26.30 -51.17 16.15
CA ALA A 233 -25.60 -51.61 17.35
C ALA A 233 -25.22 -53.11 17.34
N GLY A 234 -25.68 -53.87 16.34
CA GLY A 234 -25.39 -55.31 16.19
C GLY A 234 -24.29 -55.66 15.17
N GLY A 235 -23.59 -54.68 14.59
CA GLY A 235 -22.56 -54.95 13.57
C GLY A 235 -21.44 -53.92 13.60
N SER A 236 -20.25 -54.39 14.02
CA SER A 236 -18.90 -53.84 13.82
C SER A 236 -18.70 -52.33 13.69
N GLU A 237 -17.95 -51.79 14.66
CA GLU A 237 -17.15 -50.55 14.64
C GLU A 237 -17.19 -49.71 13.35
N PHE A 238 -17.90 -48.57 13.40
CA PHE A 238 -17.64 -47.45 12.51
C PHE A 238 -17.20 -46.24 13.35
N LYS A 239 -15.89 -45.95 13.33
CA LYS A 239 -15.29 -44.74 13.91
C LYS A 239 -15.92 -43.52 13.23
N MET A 240 -16.76 -42.78 13.95
CA MET A 240 -17.09 -41.42 13.54
C MET A 240 -15.87 -40.52 13.80
N GLY A 241 -15.32 -40.00 12.71
CA GLY A 241 -14.33 -38.94 12.74
C GLY A 241 -14.84 -37.74 13.54
N SER A 242 -14.00 -37.31 14.47
CA SER A 242 -14.13 -36.12 15.29
C SER A 242 -14.49 -34.88 14.46
N ILE A 243 -15.69 -34.33 14.66
CA ILE A 243 -16.01 -32.94 14.27
C ILE A 243 -15.38 -32.04 15.35
N LYS A 244 -14.10 -31.74 15.17
CA LYS A 244 -13.41 -30.62 15.80
C LYS A 244 -12.74 -29.81 14.69
N SER A 245 -13.51 -28.99 13.96
CA SER A 245 -12.92 -28.02 13.02
C SER A 245 -13.84 -26.85 12.64
N VAL A 246 -14.70 -26.35 13.54
CA VAL A 246 -15.52 -25.15 13.25
C VAL A 246 -15.38 -24.04 14.31
N GLU A 247 -14.63 -24.24 15.40
CA GLU A 247 -14.40 -23.17 16.40
C GLU A 247 -13.07 -22.41 16.25
N GLN A 248 -12.28 -22.65 15.20
CA GLN A 248 -11.00 -21.96 14.97
C GLN A 248 -11.00 -20.92 13.83
N THR A 249 -12.16 -20.40 13.44
CA THR A 249 -12.26 -19.28 12.46
C THR A 249 -12.98 -18.04 13.00
N LEU A 250 -12.99 -17.86 14.32
CA LEU A 250 -13.49 -16.64 14.97
C LEU A 250 -12.53 -16.06 16.04
N GLN A 251 -11.24 -16.36 15.92
CA GLN A 251 -10.17 -15.60 16.59
C GLN A 251 -8.96 -15.51 15.67
N GLN A 252 -9.05 -14.60 14.70
CA GLN A 252 -7.95 -13.79 14.16
C GLN A 252 -8.57 -12.57 13.47
#